data_AF-A0A929ATD3-F1
#
_entry.id   AF-A0A929ATD3-F1
#
_cell.length_a   1.000
_cell.length_b   1.000
_cell.length_c   1.000
_cell.angle_alpha   90.00
_cell.angle_beta   90.00
_cell.angle_gamma   90.00
#
_symmetry.space_group_name_H-M   'P 1'
#
loop_
_entity.id
_entity.type
_entity.pdbx_description
1 polymer ?
#
loop_
_entity_poly.entity_id
_entity_poly.type
_entity_poly.pdbx_seq_one_letter_code
_entity_poly.pdbx_strand_id
1 'polypeptide(L)'
;MIRMPGESYKGELPQLTPQEVLLREALQQDVEKLAGEIGRRNYLYYDGLITATNFLEGSLKQAGYEVQRQGYEIDNQTYYNLEVEIPGAEFPEEIVVVGGHYDSAYTSFAANDNGTGSAATLELARLFAGKKPAKTLRFVEFVNEEPPFFQTDKMGSFVYAKRCRDRNENVVAMLSLETMGYYSDEIGSQQYPFPLDLIYPLQGNFIGFVGNTAFQLLVRKSIDSFRRHAQFPSEGAALPGMIQGVGWSDHWAFWQQGYPAVMVTDTAPFRYPYYHTEEDTPDKIDYERLARVVAGLEKVIADLVK
;
A
#
# COMPACT_ATOMS: atom_id res chain seq x y z
N MET A 1 -16.65 -15.49 3.33
CA MET A 1 -16.20 -16.83 3.77
C MET A 1 -14.99 -16.63 4.68
N ILE A 2 -15.04 -16.98 5.97
CA ILE A 2 -13.97 -16.65 6.94
C ILE A 2 -12.66 -17.39 6.62
N ARG A 3 -12.73 -18.61 6.08
CA ARG A 3 -11.54 -19.40 5.75
C ARG A 3 -10.87 -18.93 4.46
N MET A 4 -9.63 -18.46 4.56
CA MET A 4 -8.78 -18.06 3.44
C MET A 4 -8.04 -19.26 2.81
N PRO A 5 -7.73 -19.22 1.50
CA PRO A 5 -7.03 -20.29 0.79
C PRO A 5 -5.56 -20.42 1.22
N GLY A 6 -5.00 -21.62 1.06
CA GLY A 6 -3.63 -21.94 1.51
C GLY A 6 -3.50 -21.94 3.04
N GLU A 7 -2.27 -22.17 3.51
CA GLU A 7 -1.92 -22.08 4.92
C GLU A 7 -1.02 -20.87 5.16
N SER A 8 -1.28 -20.12 6.23
CA SER A 8 -0.39 -19.06 6.68
C SER A 8 0.95 -19.69 7.12
N TYR A 9 2.07 -19.04 6.78
CA TYR A 9 3.38 -19.52 7.18
C TYR A 9 3.50 -19.62 8.71
N LYS A 10 4.15 -20.67 9.19
CA LYS A 10 4.41 -20.91 10.61
C LYS A 10 5.87 -21.30 10.79
N GLY A 11 6.49 -20.77 11.84
CA GLY A 11 7.88 -21.07 12.19
C GLY A 11 8.75 -19.81 12.16
N GLU A 12 10.04 -20.03 12.42
CA GLU A 12 11.06 -18.98 12.35
C GLU A 12 11.27 -18.55 10.90
N LEU A 13 11.25 -17.24 10.66
CA LEU A 13 11.54 -16.70 9.32
C LEU A 13 12.97 -17.10 8.92
N PRO A 14 13.21 -17.54 7.67
CA PRO A 14 14.56 -17.87 7.21
C PRO A 14 15.46 -16.63 7.23
N GLN A 15 16.74 -16.78 6.89
CA GLN A 15 17.59 -15.61 6.58
C GLN A 15 17.12 -14.94 5.28
N LEU A 16 17.37 -13.63 5.14
CA LEU A 16 17.03 -12.93 3.89
C LEU A 16 17.90 -13.47 2.75
N THR A 17 17.28 -13.66 1.59
CA THR A 17 18.01 -13.92 0.34
C THR A 17 18.82 -12.68 -0.06
N PRO A 18 19.85 -12.82 -0.92
CA PRO A 18 20.61 -11.66 -1.40
C PRO A 18 19.73 -10.57 -2.03
N GLN A 19 18.67 -10.95 -2.75
CA GLN A 19 17.71 -10.02 -3.34
C GLN A 19 16.86 -9.33 -2.26
N GLU A 20 16.41 -10.05 -1.24
CA GLU A 20 15.67 -9.45 -0.12
C GLU A 20 16.55 -8.51 0.71
N VAL A 21 17.87 -8.75 0.81
CA VAL A 21 18.80 -7.82 1.47
C VAL A 21 18.91 -6.50 0.70
N LEU A 22 19.06 -6.55 -0.63
CA LEU A 22 19.08 -5.34 -1.46
C LEU A 22 17.75 -4.58 -1.39
N LEU A 23 16.64 -5.30 -1.40
CA LEU A 23 15.30 -4.73 -1.27
C LEU A 23 15.11 -4.05 0.10
N ARG A 24 15.56 -4.69 1.18
CA ARG A 24 15.56 -4.11 2.53
C ARG A 24 16.32 -2.78 2.57
N GLU A 25 17.51 -2.74 1.99
CA GLU A 25 18.36 -1.53 1.96
C GLU A 25 17.70 -0.40 1.17
N ALA A 26 17.10 -0.71 0.00
CA ALA A 26 16.38 0.26 -0.81
C ALA A 26 15.14 0.81 -0.09
N LEU A 27 14.33 -0.07 0.51
CA LEU A 27 13.17 0.33 1.33
C LEU A 27 13.58 1.22 2.50
N GLN A 28 14.65 0.86 3.21
CA GLN A 28 15.17 1.67 4.30
C GLN A 28 15.61 3.05 3.83
N GLN A 29 16.32 3.12 2.71
CA GLN A 29 16.75 4.39 2.13
C GLN A 29 15.56 5.28 1.75
N ASP A 30 14.53 4.72 1.11
CA ASP A 30 13.37 5.49 0.67
C ASP A 30 12.49 5.94 1.86
N VAL A 31 12.29 5.09 2.88
CA VAL A 31 11.59 5.48 4.12
C VAL A 31 12.37 6.56 4.87
N GLU A 32 13.69 6.42 5.01
CA GLU A 32 14.54 7.45 5.63
C GLU A 32 14.44 8.77 4.87
N LYS A 33 14.40 8.72 3.53
CA LYS A 33 14.24 9.91 2.71
C LYS A 33 12.89 10.59 2.94
N LEU A 34 11.80 9.82 2.94
CA LEU A 34 10.43 10.34 3.08
C LEU A 34 10.13 10.84 4.49
N ALA A 35 10.51 10.09 5.52
CA ALA A 35 10.11 10.34 6.90
C ALA A 35 11.24 10.90 7.79
N GLY A 36 12.51 10.54 7.53
CA GLY A 36 13.65 11.05 8.27
C GLY A 36 14.14 12.41 7.77
N GLU A 37 14.38 12.52 6.46
CA GLU A 37 14.93 13.75 5.86
C GLU A 37 13.85 14.77 5.49
N ILE A 38 12.78 14.36 4.80
CA ILE A 38 11.67 15.24 4.42
C ILE A 38 10.73 15.45 5.61
N GLY A 39 10.34 14.34 6.27
CA GLY A 39 9.47 14.35 7.43
C GLY A 39 8.03 14.68 7.07
N ARG A 40 7.46 15.67 7.76
CA ARG A 40 6.05 16.07 7.64
C ARG A 40 5.75 16.55 6.23
N ARG A 41 4.75 15.93 5.60
CA ARG A 41 4.42 16.10 4.18
C ARG A 41 2.90 16.04 4.00
N ASN A 42 2.22 17.16 4.25
CA ASN A 42 0.77 17.29 4.08
C ASN A 42 0.39 18.74 3.76
N TYR A 43 -0.91 19.04 3.72
CA TYR A 43 -1.40 20.39 3.40
C TYR A 43 -0.92 21.49 4.36
N LEU A 44 -0.62 21.19 5.63
CA LEU A 44 -0.02 22.16 6.57
C LEU A 44 1.49 22.31 6.33
N TYR A 45 2.14 21.23 5.90
CA TYR A 45 3.57 21.14 5.59
C TYR A 45 3.80 20.99 4.08
N TYR A 46 3.21 21.91 3.31
CA TYR A 46 3.12 21.77 1.85
C TYR A 46 4.48 21.72 1.14
N ASP A 47 5.48 22.46 1.60
CA ASP A 47 6.83 22.39 1.03
C ASP A 47 7.45 20.98 1.19
N GLY A 48 7.18 20.31 2.31
CA GLY A 48 7.54 18.91 2.55
C GLY A 48 6.80 17.98 1.59
N LEU A 49 5.50 18.21 1.38
CA LEU A 49 4.69 17.46 0.42
C LEU A 49 5.19 17.59 -1.02
N ILE A 50 5.56 18.80 -1.44
CA ILE A 50 6.15 19.03 -2.78
C ILE A 50 7.54 18.42 -2.88
N THR A 51 8.33 18.47 -1.81
CA THR A 51 9.66 17.82 -1.78
C THR A 51 9.52 16.30 -1.93
N ALA A 52 8.57 15.66 -1.23
CA ALA A 52 8.25 14.26 -1.39
C ALA A 52 7.78 13.93 -2.81
N THR A 53 6.87 14.74 -3.37
CA THR A 53 6.38 14.61 -4.74
C THR A 53 7.54 14.61 -5.75
N ASN A 54 8.48 15.55 -5.61
CA ASN A 54 9.63 15.65 -6.51
C ASN A 54 10.64 14.51 -6.32
N PHE A 55 10.83 14.03 -5.09
CA PHE A 55 11.65 12.86 -4.79
C PHE A 55 11.09 11.60 -5.47
N LEU A 56 9.81 11.30 -5.24
CA LEU A 56 9.14 10.13 -5.82
C LEU A 56 9.14 10.19 -7.35
N GLU A 57 8.78 11.33 -7.94
CA GLU A 57 8.82 11.51 -9.39
C GLU A 57 10.25 11.32 -9.94
N GLY A 58 11.26 11.90 -9.29
CA GLY A 58 12.65 11.77 -9.67
C GLY A 58 13.14 10.32 -9.62
N SER A 59 12.75 9.58 -8.58
CA SER A 59 13.06 8.16 -8.40
C SER A 59 12.39 7.28 -9.47
N LEU A 60 11.13 7.54 -9.80
CA LEU A 60 10.41 6.84 -10.87
C LEU A 60 11.02 7.12 -12.26
N LYS A 61 11.41 8.39 -12.53
CA LYS A 61 12.13 8.75 -13.78
C LYS A 61 13.49 8.05 -13.88
N GLN A 62 14.22 7.95 -12.78
CA GLN A 62 15.50 7.22 -12.73
C GLN A 62 15.33 5.72 -13.00
N ALA A 63 14.18 5.14 -12.62
CA ALA A 63 13.82 3.77 -12.97
C ALA A 63 13.41 3.60 -14.45
N GLY A 64 13.36 4.67 -15.24
CA GLY A 64 13.09 4.65 -16.67
C GLY A 64 11.62 4.89 -17.04
N TYR A 65 10.79 5.34 -16.10
CA TYR A 65 9.38 5.63 -16.39
C TYR A 65 9.15 7.04 -16.92
N GLU A 66 8.13 7.17 -17.76
CA GLU A 66 7.43 8.43 -17.99
C GLU A 66 6.39 8.61 -16.88
N VAL A 67 6.58 9.63 -16.03
CA VAL A 67 5.71 9.87 -14.87
C VAL A 67 4.60 10.86 -15.24
N GLN A 68 3.36 10.45 -15.03
CA GLN A 68 2.19 11.31 -15.21
C GLN A 68 1.79 11.93 -13.87
N ARG A 69 1.70 13.27 -13.84
CA ARG A 69 1.19 14.02 -12.70
C ARG A 69 -0.31 14.29 -12.88
N GLN A 70 -1.16 13.71 -12.03
CA GLN A 70 -2.57 14.08 -11.96
C GLN A 70 -2.74 15.24 -10.96
N GLY A 71 -2.64 16.47 -11.45
CA GLY A 71 -2.85 17.68 -10.68
C GLY A 71 -4.33 17.97 -10.41
N TYR A 72 -4.68 18.34 -9.19
CA TYR A 72 -5.99 18.88 -8.84
C TYR A 72 -5.88 19.93 -7.73
N GLU A 73 -6.81 20.89 -7.72
CA GLU A 73 -6.70 22.09 -6.89
C GLU A 73 -7.62 22.03 -5.66
N ILE A 74 -7.09 22.39 -4.49
CA ILE A 74 -7.83 22.63 -3.26
C ILE A 74 -7.37 23.98 -2.71
N ASP A 75 -8.29 24.91 -2.48
CA ASP A 75 -8.05 26.22 -1.87
C ASP A 75 -6.86 26.99 -2.47
N ASN A 76 -6.79 27.06 -3.81
CA ASN A 76 -5.71 27.68 -4.61
C ASN A 76 -4.34 26.98 -4.54
N GLN A 77 -4.31 25.72 -4.12
CA GLN A 77 -3.10 24.91 -4.06
C GLN A 77 -3.27 23.62 -4.86
N THR A 78 -2.27 23.26 -5.67
CA THR A 78 -2.33 22.07 -6.52
C THR A 78 -1.64 20.88 -5.87
N TYR A 79 -2.36 19.77 -5.77
CA TYR A 79 -1.87 18.49 -5.26
C TYR A 79 -1.74 17.49 -6.41
N TYR A 80 -0.85 16.51 -6.29
CA TYR A 80 -0.51 15.61 -7.39
C TYR A 80 -0.54 14.15 -6.96
N ASN A 81 -1.39 13.33 -7.58
CA ASN A 81 -1.06 11.91 -7.65
C ASN A 81 0.05 11.72 -8.69
N LEU A 82 0.95 10.77 -8.46
CA LEU A 82 1.97 10.37 -9.43
C LEU A 82 1.64 8.98 -9.95
N GLU A 83 1.59 8.83 -11.27
CA GLU A 83 1.28 7.55 -11.94
C GLU A 83 2.42 7.19 -12.90
N VAL A 84 2.80 5.92 -12.89
CA VAL A 84 3.56 5.29 -13.98
C VAL A 84 2.80 4.09 -14.50
N GLU A 85 2.89 3.85 -15.80
CA GLU A 85 2.17 2.78 -16.50
C GLU A 85 3.13 1.87 -17.26
N ILE A 86 2.88 0.56 -17.17
CA ILE A 86 3.45 -0.45 -18.04
C ILE A 86 2.28 -1.03 -18.87
N PRO A 87 2.20 -0.72 -20.17
CA PRO A 87 1.13 -1.24 -21.02
C PRO A 87 1.13 -2.77 -21.09
N GLY A 88 -0.06 -3.37 -21.00
CA GLY A 88 -0.24 -4.81 -21.18
C GLY A 88 0.04 -5.26 -22.61
N ALA A 89 0.68 -6.41 -22.76
CA ALA A 89 1.02 -6.99 -24.07
C ALA A 89 -0.13 -7.78 -24.72
N GLU A 90 -1.07 -8.30 -23.92
CA GLU A 90 -2.16 -9.17 -24.39
C GLU A 90 -3.55 -8.56 -24.12
N PHE A 91 -3.73 -7.97 -22.94
CA PHE A 91 -4.98 -7.37 -22.45
C PHE A 91 -4.72 -5.94 -21.95
N PRO A 92 -4.32 -5.00 -22.84
CA PRO A 92 -3.96 -3.63 -22.45
C PRO A 92 -5.10 -2.85 -21.80
N GLU A 93 -6.35 -3.25 -22.01
CA GLU A 93 -7.55 -2.67 -21.41
C GLU A 93 -7.80 -3.12 -19.97
N GLU A 94 -7.28 -4.28 -19.55
CA GLU A 94 -7.37 -4.73 -18.15
C GLU A 94 -6.26 -4.06 -17.34
N ILE A 95 -6.65 -3.28 -16.34
CA ILE A 95 -5.71 -2.47 -15.54
C ILE A 95 -5.63 -3.03 -14.12
N VAL A 96 -4.40 -3.33 -13.68
CA VAL A 96 -4.06 -3.58 -12.28
C VAL A 96 -3.38 -2.33 -11.72
N VAL A 97 -3.91 -1.81 -10.62
CA VAL A 97 -3.35 -0.65 -9.91
C VAL A 97 -2.68 -1.12 -8.63
N VAL A 98 -1.50 -0.61 -8.32
CA VAL A 98 -0.82 -0.79 -7.04
C VAL A 98 -0.43 0.60 -6.54
N GLY A 99 -0.73 0.92 -5.29
CA GLY A 99 -0.38 2.23 -4.77
C GLY A 99 -0.49 2.36 -3.27
N GLY A 100 0.17 3.36 -2.74
CA GLY A 100 0.05 3.82 -1.36
C GLY A 100 0.06 5.34 -1.35
N HIS A 101 -0.41 5.94 -0.26
CA HIS A 101 -0.33 7.37 -0.12
C HIS A 101 1.03 7.82 0.41
N TYR A 102 1.44 9.01 -0.02
CA TYR A 102 2.73 9.57 0.36
C TYR A 102 2.59 10.79 1.28
N ASP A 103 1.39 11.25 1.61
CA ASP A 103 1.19 12.30 2.61
C ASP A 103 1.25 11.74 4.05
N SER A 104 1.36 12.64 5.03
CA SER A 104 1.49 12.31 6.46
C SER A 104 0.34 12.86 7.29
N ALA A 105 -0.19 12.10 8.26
CA ALA A 105 -1.14 12.62 9.24
C ALA A 105 -0.59 13.82 10.05
N TYR A 106 -1.37 14.88 10.19
CA TYR A 106 -1.16 15.97 11.17
C TYR A 106 0.29 16.44 11.33
N THR A 107 0.94 16.10 12.45
CA THR A 107 2.34 16.42 12.76
C THR A 107 3.28 15.20 12.66
N SER A 108 2.78 14.05 12.20
CA SER A 108 3.53 12.81 12.07
C SER A 108 4.67 12.93 11.05
N PHE A 109 5.77 12.21 11.31
CA PHE A 109 6.83 11.99 10.32
C PHE A 109 6.51 10.87 9.35
N ALA A 110 5.49 10.05 9.64
CA ALA A 110 4.88 9.13 8.70
C ALA A 110 5.87 8.10 8.13
N ALA A 111 6.71 7.51 8.97
CA ALA A 111 7.63 6.45 8.55
C ALA A 111 6.88 5.17 8.21
N ASN A 112 6.06 4.66 9.12
CA ASN A 112 5.19 3.53 8.84
C ASN A 112 3.97 3.97 8.05
N ASP A 113 3.33 5.06 8.49
CA ASP A 113 2.05 5.57 8.00
C ASP A 113 2.19 6.90 7.26
N ASN A 114 2.40 6.93 5.94
CA ASN A 114 2.53 5.75 5.07
C ASN A 114 3.80 5.73 4.23
N GLY A 115 4.92 6.11 4.87
CA GLY A 115 6.25 6.03 4.25
C GLY A 115 6.60 4.62 3.78
N THR A 116 6.17 3.58 4.50
CA THR A 116 6.39 2.18 4.09
C THR A 116 5.57 1.78 2.87
N GLY A 117 4.30 2.20 2.76
CA GLY A 117 3.46 1.96 1.59
C GLY A 117 3.95 2.69 0.34
N SER A 118 4.36 3.95 0.49
CA SER A 118 4.96 4.76 -0.57
C SER A 118 6.31 4.16 -1.03
N ALA A 119 7.23 3.87 -0.11
CA ALA A 119 8.50 3.22 -0.45
C ALA A 119 8.30 1.84 -1.12
N ALA A 120 7.35 1.03 -0.64
CA ALA A 120 7.03 -0.24 -1.26
C ALA A 120 6.45 -0.08 -2.68
N THR A 121 5.59 0.92 -2.90
CA THR A 121 5.03 1.23 -4.23
C THR A 121 6.15 1.61 -5.20
N LEU A 122 7.08 2.47 -4.77
CA LEU A 122 8.24 2.86 -5.53
C LEU A 122 9.17 1.67 -5.85
N GLU A 123 9.46 0.82 -4.87
CA GLU A 123 10.30 -0.37 -5.06
C GLU A 123 9.66 -1.40 -5.99
N LEU A 124 8.36 -1.64 -5.87
CA LEU A 124 7.64 -2.50 -6.80
C LEU A 124 7.66 -1.92 -8.22
N ALA A 125 7.52 -0.60 -8.38
CA ALA A 125 7.69 0.04 -9.67
C ALA A 125 9.10 -0.20 -10.23
N ARG A 126 10.17 -0.03 -9.42
CA ARG A 126 11.55 -0.33 -9.83
C ARG A 126 11.74 -1.79 -10.26
N LEU A 127 11.18 -2.74 -9.50
CA LEU A 127 11.24 -4.17 -9.80
C LEU A 127 10.48 -4.57 -11.06
N PHE A 128 9.49 -3.79 -11.48
CA PHE A 128 8.72 -4.03 -12.71
C PHE A 128 9.22 -3.22 -13.92
N ALA A 129 10.23 -2.36 -13.75
CA ALA A 129 10.79 -1.59 -14.85
C ALA A 129 11.28 -2.50 -15.98
N GLY A 130 10.83 -2.22 -17.21
CA GLY A 130 11.18 -2.99 -18.40
C GLY A 130 10.51 -4.37 -18.53
N LYS A 131 9.67 -4.79 -17.57
CA LYS A 131 8.85 -6.01 -17.71
C LYS A 131 7.71 -5.78 -18.73
N LYS A 132 7.17 -6.87 -19.25
CA LYS A 132 6.06 -6.89 -20.23
C LYS A 132 4.91 -7.75 -19.71
N PRO A 133 4.08 -7.23 -18.79
CA PRO A 133 2.93 -7.95 -18.28
C PRO A 133 1.88 -8.19 -19.38
N ALA A 134 0.99 -9.18 -19.20
CA ALA A 134 -0.12 -9.40 -20.12
C ALA A 134 -1.16 -8.29 -20.01
N LYS A 135 -1.41 -7.81 -18.79
CA LYS A 135 -2.34 -6.71 -18.46
C LYS A 135 -1.59 -5.42 -18.17
N THR A 136 -2.27 -4.29 -18.33
CA THR A 136 -1.70 -2.99 -17.96
C THR A 136 -1.48 -2.92 -16.45
N LEU A 137 -0.28 -2.53 -16.04
CA LEU A 137 0.09 -2.36 -14.64
C LEU A 137 0.40 -0.89 -14.38
N ARG A 138 -0.26 -0.30 -13.38
CA ARG A 138 -0.02 1.07 -12.93
C ARG A 138 0.45 1.08 -11.49
N PHE A 139 1.53 1.82 -11.24
CA PHE A 139 1.96 2.18 -9.90
C PHE A 139 1.57 3.62 -9.62
N VAL A 140 0.93 3.88 -8.49
CA VAL A 140 0.38 5.19 -8.16
C VAL A 140 0.72 5.60 -6.73
N GLU A 141 1.35 6.76 -6.60
CA GLU A 141 1.54 7.43 -5.31
C GLU A 141 0.37 8.40 -5.12
N PHE A 142 -0.46 8.16 -4.10
CA PHE A 142 -1.64 8.98 -3.82
C PHE A 142 -1.32 10.12 -2.85
N VAL A 143 -1.92 11.29 -3.10
CA VAL A 143 -1.80 12.45 -2.20
C VAL A 143 -3.07 12.63 -1.39
N ASN A 144 -2.96 13.29 -0.23
CA ASN A 144 -4.12 13.70 0.58
C ASN A 144 -5.02 12.54 0.99
N GLU A 145 -4.44 11.39 1.35
CA GLU A 145 -5.19 10.32 2.00
C GLU A 145 -5.68 10.80 3.37
N GLU A 146 -4.83 11.51 4.10
CA GLU A 146 -4.99 11.79 5.51
C GLU A 146 -6.07 12.85 5.82
N PRO A 147 -6.59 12.91 7.05
CA PRO A 147 -7.48 13.99 7.47
C PRO A 147 -6.83 15.38 7.23
N PRO A 148 -7.59 16.35 6.70
CA PRO A 148 -9.05 16.41 6.60
C PRO A 148 -9.64 15.84 5.30
N PHE A 149 -8.83 15.24 4.42
CA PHE A 149 -9.28 14.78 3.10
C PHE A 149 -9.69 13.31 3.06
N PHE A 150 -9.29 12.53 4.07
CA PHE A 150 -9.68 11.13 4.24
C PHE A 150 -11.17 10.88 4.00
N GLN A 151 -11.45 9.93 3.11
CA GLN A 151 -12.79 9.55 2.67
C GLN A 151 -13.67 10.72 2.16
N THR A 152 -13.06 11.75 1.58
CA THR A 152 -13.75 12.83 0.88
C THR A 152 -13.50 12.78 -0.64
N ASP A 153 -14.18 13.64 -1.39
CA ASP A 153 -13.95 13.81 -2.83
C ASP A 153 -12.61 14.50 -3.17
N LYS A 154 -11.90 15.01 -2.15
CA LYS A 154 -10.58 15.64 -2.26
C LYS A 154 -9.42 14.68 -1.97
N MET A 155 -9.71 13.46 -1.54
CA MET A 155 -8.73 12.40 -1.35
C MET A 155 -8.11 12.00 -2.70
N GLY A 156 -6.78 11.88 -2.79
CA GLY A 156 -6.09 11.66 -4.07
C GLY A 156 -6.52 10.37 -4.76
N SER A 157 -6.67 9.28 -4.03
CA SER A 157 -7.20 8.03 -4.56
C SER A 157 -8.65 8.13 -5.02
N PHE A 158 -9.48 8.97 -4.40
CA PHE A 158 -10.85 9.24 -4.88
C PHE A 158 -10.83 10.01 -6.20
N VAL A 159 -10.03 11.07 -6.31
CA VAL A 159 -9.85 11.83 -7.55
C VAL A 159 -9.32 10.92 -8.66
N TYR A 160 -8.39 10.02 -8.34
CA TYR A 160 -7.83 9.05 -9.27
C TYR A 160 -8.86 8.02 -9.74
N ALA A 161 -9.53 7.34 -8.81
CA ALA A 161 -10.51 6.32 -9.12
C ALA A 161 -11.69 6.91 -9.89
N LYS A 162 -12.13 8.13 -9.54
CA LYS A 162 -13.17 8.85 -10.26
C LYS A 162 -12.75 9.16 -11.70
N ARG A 163 -11.50 9.61 -11.93
CA ARG A 163 -10.96 9.79 -13.29
C ARG A 163 -11.00 8.49 -14.08
N CYS A 164 -10.59 7.38 -13.48
CA CYS A 164 -10.67 6.06 -14.12
C CYS A 164 -12.10 5.75 -14.55
N ARG A 165 -13.07 5.99 -13.65
CA ARG A 165 -14.50 5.79 -13.92
C ARG A 165 -15.03 6.69 -15.03
N ASP A 166 -14.71 7.98 -15.01
CA ASP A 166 -15.13 8.94 -16.02
C ASP A 166 -14.55 8.61 -17.41
N ARG A 167 -13.37 7.95 -17.45
CA ARG A 167 -12.74 7.45 -18.68
C ARG A 167 -13.19 6.05 -19.10
N ASN A 168 -14.09 5.40 -18.35
CA ASN A 168 -14.50 4.01 -18.55
C ASN A 168 -13.32 3.01 -18.56
N GLU A 169 -12.30 3.26 -17.74
CA GLU A 169 -11.15 2.36 -17.59
C GLU A 169 -11.56 1.07 -16.86
N ASN A 170 -11.06 -0.08 -17.33
CA ASN A 170 -11.39 -1.38 -16.76
C ASN A 170 -10.35 -1.79 -15.72
N VAL A 171 -10.44 -1.20 -14.52
CA VAL A 171 -9.61 -1.60 -13.37
C VAL A 171 -10.11 -2.94 -12.83
N VAL A 172 -9.32 -4.00 -13.03
CA VAL A 172 -9.67 -5.39 -12.64
C VAL A 172 -9.10 -5.80 -11.28
N ALA A 173 -8.14 -5.05 -10.76
CA ALA A 173 -7.64 -5.16 -9.40
C ALA A 173 -6.95 -3.88 -8.95
N MET A 174 -7.10 -3.54 -7.67
CA MET A 174 -6.28 -2.52 -7.01
C MET A 174 -5.73 -3.07 -5.69
N LEU A 175 -4.43 -2.88 -5.45
CA LEU A 175 -3.76 -3.16 -4.18
C LEU A 175 -3.35 -1.83 -3.55
N SER A 176 -3.98 -1.49 -2.41
CA SER A 176 -3.60 -0.36 -1.55
C SER A 176 -2.55 -0.86 -0.56
N LEU A 177 -1.37 -0.25 -0.56
CA LEU A 177 -0.27 -0.56 0.34
C LEU A 177 -0.31 0.44 1.48
N GLU A 178 -0.69 -0.04 2.66
CA GLU A 178 -1.10 0.77 3.79
C GLU A 178 -0.38 0.25 5.02
N THR A 179 0.57 1.00 5.58
CA THR A 179 1.33 0.63 6.80
C THR A 179 1.83 -0.82 6.80
N MET A 180 3.10 -1.06 6.48
CA MET A 180 3.60 -2.44 6.30
C MET A 180 4.86 -2.74 7.11
N GLY A 181 5.22 -1.86 8.04
CA GLY A 181 6.52 -1.84 8.68
C GLY A 181 6.60 -2.35 10.11
N TYR A 182 5.48 -2.57 10.81
CA TYR A 182 5.53 -2.87 12.24
C TYR A 182 5.02 -4.28 12.59
N TYR A 183 5.85 -5.05 13.31
CA TYR A 183 5.55 -6.44 13.65
C TYR A 183 6.01 -6.83 15.05
N SER A 184 5.23 -7.68 15.72
CA SER A 184 5.60 -8.24 17.02
C SER A 184 5.06 -9.67 17.20
N ASP A 185 5.93 -10.57 17.67
CA ASP A 185 5.58 -11.96 18.00
C ASP A 185 4.93 -12.09 19.39
N GLU A 186 4.88 -11.01 20.18
CA GLU A 186 4.28 -11.03 21.51
C GLU A 186 2.75 -11.18 21.41
N ILE A 187 2.18 -12.08 22.22
CA ILE A 187 0.73 -12.22 22.33
C ILE A 187 0.16 -10.96 22.98
N GLY A 188 -0.84 -10.34 22.34
CA GLY A 188 -1.45 -9.10 22.82
C GLY A 188 -0.81 -7.83 22.25
N SER A 189 0.19 -7.97 21.36
CA SER A 189 0.76 -6.86 20.59
C SER A 189 -0.19 -6.25 19.56
N GLN A 190 -1.34 -6.90 19.32
CA GLN A 190 -2.38 -6.42 18.42
C GLN A 190 -3.75 -6.52 19.07
N GLN A 191 -4.55 -5.46 18.93
CA GLN A 191 -5.86 -5.32 19.55
C GLN A 191 -6.91 -4.96 18.52
N TYR A 192 -7.97 -5.74 18.48
CA TYR A 192 -9.07 -5.53 17.55
C TYR A 192 -10.36 -5.10 18.25
N PRO A 193 -11.23 -4.36 17.56
CA PRO A 193 -12.60 -4.19 18.02
C PRO A 193 -13.35 -5.53 17.96
N PHE A 194 -14.19 -5.77 18.97
CA PHE A 194 -15.09 -6.93 18.97
C PHE A 194 -16.00 -6.92 17.72
N PRO A 195 -16.23 -8.05 17.02
CA PRO A 195 -15.80 -9.42 17.34
C PRO A 195 -14.55 -9.91 16.56
N LEU A 196 -13.76 -9.00 15.97
CA LEU A 196 -12.61 -9.39 15.15
C LEU A 196 -11.50 -10.05 15.98
N ASP A 197 -11.40 -9.69 17.26
CA ASP A 197 -10.52 -10.27 18.28
C ASP A 197 -10.76 -11.78 18.50
N LEU A 198 -11.97 -12.28 18.22
CA LEU A 198 -12.29 -13.71 18.34
C LEU A 198 -11.85 -14.54 17.12
N ILE A 199 -11.51 -13.89 16.01
CA ILE A 199 -11.28 -14.54 14.71
C ILE A 199 -9.82 -14.41 14.28
N TYR A 200 -9.22 -13.23 14.49
CA TYR A 200 -7.87 -12.92 14.02
C TYR A 200 -6.84 -13.01 15.15
N PRO A 201 -5.55 -13.26 14.83
CA PRO A 201 -4.51 -13.42 15.85
C PRO A 201 -4.31 -12.17 16.71
N LEU A 202 -3.97 -12.39 17.99
CA LEU A 202 -3.57 -11.34 18.94
C LEU A 202 -2.07 -10.98 18.84
N GLN A 203 -1.30 -11.74 18.05
CA GLN A 203 0.08 -11.41 17.69
C GLN A 203 0.06 -10.57 16.42
N GLY A 204 0.78 -9.46 16.43
CA GLY A 204 0.94 -8.58 15.28
C GLY A 204 2.11 -8.98 14.37
N ASN A 205 2.31 -10.27 14.05
CA ASN A 205 3.47 -10.74 13.27
C ASN A 205 3.15 -11.18 11.84
N PHE A 206 2.03 -10.71 11.29
CA PHE A 206 1.56 -11.07 9.96
C PHE A 206 1.22 -9.86 9.11
N ILE A 207 1.14 -10.06 7.79
CA ILE A 207 0.59 -9.10 6.84
C ILE A 207 -0.87 -9.43 6.51
N GLY A 208 -1.75 -8.44 6.57
CA GLY A 208 -3.18 -8.56 6.30
C GLY A 208 -3.53 -8.24 4.85
N PHE A 209 -4.39 -9.05 4.23
CA PHE A 209 -5.08 -8.75 2.98
C PHE A 209 -6.55 -8.48 3.27
N VAL A 210 -6.95 -7.22 3.30
CA VAL A 210 -8.27 -6.78 3.76
C VAL A 210 -9.07 -6.22 2.59
N GLY A 211 -10.29 -6.71 2.41
CA GLY A 211 -11.21 -6.15 1.44
C GLY A 211 -12.67 -6.33 1.79
N ASN A 212 -13.55 -5.82 0.92
CA ASN A 212 -14.98 -5.93 1.14
C ASN A 212 -15.57 -7.27 0.65
N THR A 213 -16.79 -7.59 1.07
CA THR A 213 -17.47 -8.83 0.66
C THR A 213 -17.83 -8.88 -0.83
N ALA A 214 -18.02 -7.73 -1.48
CA ALA A 214 -18.34 -7.65 -2.90
C ALA A 214 -17.15 -8.12 -3.77
N PHE A 215 -15.93 -7.83 -3.33
CA PHE A 215 -14.69 -8.18 -4.03
C PHE A 215 -13.87 -9.26 -3.31
N GLN A 216 -14.53 -10.13 -2.55
CA GLN A 216 -13.88 -11.21 -1.78
C GLN A 216 -13.00 -12.13 -2.63
N LEU A 217 -13.29 -12.28 -3.93
CA LEU A 217 -12.48 -13.10 -4.83
C LEU A 217 -11.09 -12.50 -5.03
N LEU A 218 -10.95 -11.18 -5.07
CA LEU A 218 -9.64 -10.53 -5.16
C LEU A 218 -8.84 -10.77 -3.89
N VAL A 219 -9.42 -10.59 -2.70
CA VAL A 219 -8.77 -10.91 -1.41
C VAL A 219 -8.23 -12.34 -1.41
N ARG A 220 -9.07 -13.31 -1.80
CA ARG A 220 -8.71 -14.73 -1.84
C ARG A 220 -7.59 -15.01 -2.84
N LYS A 221 -7.65 -14.43 -4.05
CA LYS A 221 -6.61 -14.60 -5.07
C LYS A 221 -5.27 -14.01 -4.61
N SER A 222 -5.29 -12.81 -4.03
CA SER A 222 -4.08 -12.13 -3.57
C SER A 222 -3.41 -12.90 -2.43
N ILE A 223 -4.16 -13.32 -1.40
CA ILE A 223 -3.58 -14.07 -0.28
C ILE A 223 -3.16 -15.49 -0.67
N ASP A 224 -3.89 -16.16 -1.57
CA ASP A 224 -3.47 -17.46 -2.11
C ASP A 224 -2.11 -17.33 -2.82
N SER A 225 -1.99 -16.32 -3.69
CA SER A 225 -0.74 -16.05 -4.39
C SER A 225 0.39 -15.73 -3.42
N PHE A 226 0.15 -14.88 -2.44
CA PHE A 226 1.16 -14.53 -1.43
C PHE A 226 1.65 -15.78 -0.69
N ARG A 227 0.74 -16.63 -0.21
CA ARG A 227 1.08 -17.86 0.54
C ARG A 227 1.82 -18.90 -0.31
N ARG A 228 1.64 -18.90 -1.63
CA ARG A 228 2.39 -19.78 -2.55
C ARG A 228 3.84 -19.32 -2.76
N HIS A 229 4.11 -18.02 -2.61
CA HIS A 229 5.37 -17.42 -3.01
C HIS A 229 6.23 -16.91 -1.85
N ALA A 230 5.61 -16.54 -0.73
CA ALA A 230 6.29 -15.94 0.42
C ALA A 230 6.23 -16.85 1.66
N GLN A 231 7.38 -16.98 2.32
CA GLN A 231 7.49 -17.59 3.64
C GLN A 231 7.28 -16.53 4.72
N PHE A 232 6.05 -16.02 4.83
CA PHE A 232 5.68 -14.98 5.77
C PHE A 232 4.25 -15.15 6.31
N PRO A 233 3.99 -14.97 7.62
CA PRO A 233 2.64 -15.08 8.17
C PRO A 233 1.70 -14.07 7.50
N SER A 234 0.53 -14.54 7.10
CA SER A 234 -0.46 -13.70 6.42
C SER A 234 -1.88 -14.05 6.83
N GLU A 235 -2.72 -13.03 6.97
CA GLU A 235 -4.15 -13.20 7.22
C GLU A 235 -4.98 -12.46 6.18
N GLY A 236 -6.18 -12.94 5.92
CA GLY A 236 -7.06 -12.36 4.93
C GLY A 236 -8.45 -12.13 5.50
N ALA A 237 -9.03 -10.98 5.15
CA ALA A 237 -10.33 -10.55 5.64
C ALA A 237 -11.18 -10.05 4.47
N ALA A 238 -12.32 -10.70 4.22
CA ALA A 238 -13.35 -10.19 3.30
C ALA A 238 -14.61 -9.87 4.11
N LEU A 239 -14.73 -8.61 4.54
CA LEU A 239 -15.69 -8.16 5.56
C LEU A 239 -16.57 -7.02 5.03
N PRO A 240 -17.76 -6.76 5.60
CA PRO A 240 -18.53 -5.56 5.24
C PRO A 240 -17.70 -4.28 5.41
N GLY A 241 -17.68 -3.40 4.42
CA GLY A 241 -16.85 -2.18 4.43
C GLY A 241 -17.21 -1.16 5.51
N MET A 242 -18.38 -1.29 6.14
CA MET A 242 -18.81 -0.48 7.29
C MET A 242 -18.14 -0.89 8.61
N ILE A 243 -17.48 -2.05 8.67
CA ILE A 243 -16.73 -2.47 9.85
C ILE A 243 -15.49 -1.59 9.98
N GLN A 244 -15.26 -1.09 11.20
CA GLN A 244 -14.11 -0.25 11.55
C GLN A 244 -12.79 -0.86 11.07
N GLY A 245 -11.94 -0.08 10.41
CA GLY A 245 -10.66 -0.53 9.85
C GLY A 245 -10.73 -1.19 8.47
N VAL A 246 -11.90 -1.66 8.01
CA VAL A 246 -11.97 -2.40 6.72
C VAL A 246 -11.81 -1.48 5.52
N GLY A 247 -12.39 -0.28 5.59
CA GLY A 247 -12.32 0.73 4.52
C GLY A 247 -11.40 1.90 4.84
N TRP A 248 -10.38 1.71 5.67
CA TRP A 248 -9.51 2.80 6.14
C TRP A 248 -8.19 2.88 5.37
N SER A 249 -8.26 3.08 4.05
CA SER A 249 -7.14 3.49 3.18
C SER A 249 -7.68 3.77 1.76
N ASP A 250 -6.79 3.98 0.80
CA ASP A 250 -7.04 4.32 -0.60
C ASP A 250 -7.96 3.34 -1.35
N HIS A 251 -7.97 2.05 -0.99
CA HIS A 251 -8.86 1.05 -1.61
C HIS A 251 -10.35 1.38 -1.45
N TRP A 252 -10.71 2.16 -0.42
CA TRP A 252 -12.08 2.65 -0.22
C TRP A 252 -12.56 3.48 -1.42
N ALA A 253 -11.71 4.36 -1.95
CA ALA A 253 -12.04 5.21 -3.10
C ALA A 253 -12.40 4.36 -4.33
N PHE A 254 -11.66 3.28 -4.57
CA PHE A 254 -11.92 2.36 -5.66
C PHE A 254 -13.26 1.64 -5.48
N TRP A 255 -13.63 1.26 -4.26
CA TRP A 255 -14.96 0.71 -4.00
C TRP A 255 -16.08 1.70 -4.31
N GLN A 256 -15.93 2.98 -3.95
CA GLN A 256 -16.93 4.01 -4.26
C GLN A 256 -17.13 4.19 -5.77
N GLN A 257 -16.11 3.87 -6.58
CA GLN A 257 -16.16 3.92 -8.03
C GLN A 257 -16.49 2.56 -8.68
N GLY A 258 -16.79 1.54 -7.89
CA GLY A 258 -17.21 0.21 -8.35
C GLY A 258 -16.07 -0.72 -8.76
N TYR A 259 -14.83 -0.43 -8.37
CA TYR A 259 -13.66 -1.23 -8.71
C TYR A 259 -13.26 -2.22 -7.61
N PRO A 260 -12.77 -3.42 -7.99
CA PRO A 260 -12.23 -4.40 -7.06
C PRO A 260 -10.91 -3.92 -6.46
N ALA A 261 -10.87 -3.74 -5.15
CA ALA A 261 -9.69 -3.27 -4.42
C ALA A 261 -9.48 -4.01 -3.09
N VAL A 262 -8.22 -4.16 -2.69
CA VAL A 262 -7.75 -4.81 -1.46
C VAL A 262 -6.67 -3.95 -0.82
N MET A 263 -6.72 -3.80 0.49
CA MET A 263 -5.67 -3.22 1.31
C MET A 263 -4.71 -4.30 1.79
N VAL A 264 -3.41 -4.01 1.73
CA VAL A 264 -2.34 -4.82 2.29
C VAL A 264 -1.72 -4.04 3.42
N THR A 265 -1.82 -4.57 4.65
CA THR A 265 -1.49 -3.79 5.86
C THR A 265 -0.98 -4.62 7.03
N ASP A 266 -0.13 -4.01 7.85
CA ASP A 266 0.26 -4.44 9.18
C ASP A 266 -0.82 -4.14 10.24
N THR A 267 -2.02 -3.74 9.81
CA THR A 267 -3.22 -3.46 10.62
C THR A 267 -3.19 -2.14 11.37
N ALA A 268 -2.22 -1.26 11.07
CA ALA A 268 -2.29 0.16 11.35
C ALA A 268 -2.62 0.44 12.85
N PRO A 269 -3.67 1.20 13.26
CA PRO A 269 -3.84 1.56 14.66
C PRO A 269 -4.20 0.38 15.57
N PHE A 270 -4.49 -0.81 15.02
CA PHE A 270 -4.72 -2.02 15.82
C PHE A 270 -3.42 -2.64 16.34
N ARG A 271 -2.28 -2.28 15.76
CA ARG A 271 -0.96 -2.83 16.11
C ARG A 271 0.06 -1.75 16.42
N TYR A 272 0.01 -0.62 15.72
CA TYR A 272 1.07 0.38 15.72
C TYR A 272 0.82 1.48 16.74
N PRO A 273 1.57 1.54 17.86
CA PRO A 273 1.32 2.52 18.92
C PRO A 273 1.69 3.95 18.54
N TYR A 274 2.49 4.13 17.48
CA TYR A 274 2.98 5.43 17.01
C TYR A 274 2.11 6.03 15.88
N TYR A 275 1.03 5.35 15.48
CA TYR A 275 0.10 5.76 14.42
C TYR A 275 -0.40 7.20 14.63
N HIS A 276 -0.29 8.04 13.59
CA HIS A 276 -0.59 9.49 13.62
C HIS A 276 0.16 10.32 14.68
N THR A 277 1.35 9.88 15.12
CA THR A 277 2.18 10.63 16.09
C THR A 277 3.52 11.08 15.49
N GLU A 278 4.19 12.01 16.16
CA GLU A 278 5.57 12.41 15.82
C GLU A 278 6.61 11.32 16.11
N GLU A 279 6.22 10.25 16.82
CA GLU A 279 7.09 9.09 17.10
C GLU A 279 7.06 8.06 15.96
N ASP A 280 6.27 8.28 14.91
CA ASP A 280 6.29 7.46 13.70
C ASP A 280 7.55 7.76 12.85
N THR A 281 8.69 7.28 13.33
CA THR A 281 10.02 7.53 12.81
C THR A 281 10.66 6.29 12.17
N PRO A 282 11.63 6.45 11.24
CA PRO A 282 12.25 5.34 10.52
C PRO A 282 12.84 4.23 11.40
N ASP A 283 13.26 4.52 12.64
CA ASP A 283 13.80 3.53 13.57
C ASP A 283 12.75 2.54 14.12
N LYS A 284 11.46 2.79 13.91
CA LYS A 284 10.38 1.89 14.34
C LYS A 284 10.09 0.76 13.35
N ILE A 285 10.65 0.84 12.15
CA ILE A 285 10.31 -0.06 11.04
C ILE A 285 11.15 -1.34 11.10
N ASP A 286 10.48 -2.48 11.02
CA ASP A 286 11.09 -3.79 10.81
C ASP A 286 11.32 -3.98 9.30
N TYR A 287 12.45 -3.45 8.82
CA TYR A 287 12.80 -3.50 7.41
C TYR A 287 13.00 -4.93 6.87
N GLU A 288 13.41 -5.88 7.72
CA GLU A 288 13.58 -7.27 7.28
C GLU A 288 12.25 -7.89 6.92
N ARG A 289 11.24 -7.74 7.79
CA ARG A 289 9.89 -8.23 7.51
C ARG A 289 9.22 -7.46 6.38
N LEU A 290 9.40 -6.14 6.32
CA LEU A 290 8.90 -5.32 5.21
C LEU A 290 9.44 -5.81 3.86
N ALA A 291 10.75 -6.07 3.75
CA ALA A 291 11.36 -6.57 2.52
C ALA A 291 10.78 -7.93 2.07
N ARG A 292 10.50 -8.84 3.02
CA ARG A 292 9.84 -10.13 2.71
C ARG A 292 8.43 -9.93 2.17
N VAL A 293 7.67 -9.03 2.77
CA VAL A 293 6.31 -8.71 2.32
C VAL A 293 6.35 -8.12 0.92
N VAL A 294 7.21 -7.13 0.66
CA VAL A 294 7.34 -6.51 -0.67
C VAL A 294 7.82 -7.52 -1.73
N ALA A 295 8.76 -8.40 -1.41
CA ALA A 295 9.17 -9.49 -2.29
C ALA A 295 8.02 -10.46 -2.60
N GLY A 296 7.17 -10.78 -1.62
CA GLY A 296 5.96 -11.57 -1.81
C GLY A 296 4.93 -10.85 -2.70
N LEU A 297 4.73 -9.54 -2.48
CA LEU A 297 3.83 -8.71 -3.28
C LEU A 297 4.28 -8.60 -4.73
N GLU A 298 5.59 -8.57 -5.01
CA GLU A 298 6.09 -8.65 -6.39
C GLU A 298 5.53 -9.87 -7.12
N LYS A 299 5.46 -11.03 -6.44
CA LYS A 299 4.91 -12.26 -7.02
C LYS A 299 3.38 -12.24 -7.12
N VAL A 300 2.69 -11.63 -6.15
CA VAL A 300 1.24 -11.41 -6.23
C VAL A 300 0.88 -10.56 -7.43
N ILE A 301 1.56 -9.43 -7.62
CA ILE A 301 1.34 -8.53 -8.76
C ILE A 301 1.64 -9.28 -10.06
N ALA A 302 2.75 -10.01 -10.12
CA ALA A 302 3.10 -10.83 -11.28
C ALA A 302 2.02 -11.88 -11.60
N ASP A 303 1.34 -12.45 -10.61
CA ASP A 303 0.21 -13.37 -10.83
C ASP A 303 -1.07 -12.65 -11.29
N LEU A 304 -1.32 -11.42 -10.85
CA LEU A 304 -2.51 -10.63 -11.21
C LEU A 304 -2.44 -10.08 -12.64
N VAL A 305 -1.23 -9.78 -13.12
CA VAL A 305 -0.97 -9.20 -14.45
C VAL A 305 -0.59 -10.21 -15.53
N LYS A 306 -0.69 -11.52 -15.21
CA LYS A 306 -0.63 -12.62 -16.17
C LYS A 306 -1.87 -12.72 -17.03
#